data_AF-A0A0F3RUA5-F1
#
_entry.id   AF-A0A0F3RUA5-F1
#
_cell.length_a   1.000
_cell.length_b   1.000
_cell.length_c   1.000
_cell.angle_alpha   90.00
_cell.angle_beta   90.00
_cell.angle_gamma   90.00
#
_symmetry.space_group_name_H-M   'P 1'
#
loop_
_entity.id
_entity.type
_entity.pdbx_description
1 polymer ?
#
loop_
_entity_poly.entity_id
_entity_poly.type
_entity_poly.pdbx_seq_one_letter_code
_entity_poly.pdbx_strand_id
1 'polypeptide(L)'
;MFKYYVKLDEQGYPVADGQPAITATEGMAEFVAYTTTDKEYFLRYYSHYRQDSNGNWVAPDNLPSLQVSSLLRSIQDQGQMIVDRDETIEGLKNDLTTAKSSAESAKSAAVQATEANATLKANDSLHDSAIMELSDLLFSQLAPSEPSASETTNIVADGSTSAVTSVQS
;
A
#
# COMPACT_ATOMS: atom_id res chain seq x y z
N MET A 1 29.77 19.91 -21.28
CA MET A 1 29.39 21.27 -20.84
C MET A 1 30.67 22.03 -20.57
N PHE A 2 30.81 23.22 -21.15
CA PHE A 2 31.97 24.09 -20.99
C PHE A 2 31.52 25.38 -20.34
N LYS A 3 32.23 25.82 -19.30
CA LYS A 3 31.89 27.03 -18.54
C LYS A 3 32.97 28.08 -18.72
N TYR A 4 32.54 29.29 -19.01
CA TYR A 4 33.41 30.45 -19.13
C TYR A 4 32.83 31.64 -18.38
N TYR A 5 33.70 32.56 -17.99
CA TYR A 5 33.36 33.77 -17.27
C TYR A 5 33.97 34.96 -17.98
N VAL A 6 33.17 35.99 -18.24
CA VAL A 6 33.61 37.20 -18.93
C VAL A 6 33.20 38.44 -18.17
N LYS A 7 34.07 39.46 -18.18
CA LYS A 7 33.73 40.78 -17.67
C LYS A 7 32.90 41.50 -18.74
N LEU A 8 31.81 42.12 -18.30
CA LEU A 8 30.94 42.90 -19.18
C LEU A 8 31.19 44.39 -18.99
N ASP A 9 30.98 45.16 -20.06
CA ASP A 9 30.84 46.61 -20.00
C ASP A 9 29.42 47.02 -19.56
N GLU A 10 29.18 48.33 -19.45
CA GLU A 10 27.89 48.90 -19.05
C GLU A 10 26.76 48.61 -20.06
N GLN A 11 27.10 48.23 -21.29
CA GLN A 11 26.16 47.88 -22.35
C GLN A 11 25.91 46.37 -22.44
N GLY A 12 26.56 45.57 -21.59
CA GLY A 12 26.44 44.12 -21.52
C GLY A 12 27.31 43.35 -22.52
N TYR A 13 28.25 44.01 -23.21
CA TYR A 13 29.21 43.33 -24.09
C TYR A 13 30.44 42.88 -23.30
N PRO A 14 31.06 41.72 -23.63
CA PRO A 14 32.34 41.37 -23.05
C PRO A 14 33.41 42.39 -23.39
N VAL A 15 34.16 42.82 -22.37
CA VAL A 15 35.26 43.76 -22.53
C VAL A 15 36.32 43.15 -23.45
N ALA A 16 36.65 43.83 -24.55
CA ALA A 16 37.50 43.31 -25.64
C ALA A 16 38.91 42.87 -25.18
N ASP A 17 39.39 43.47 -24.08
CA ASP A 17 40.72 43.24 -23.52
C ASP A 17 40.75 42.00 -22.60
N GLY A 18 39.58 41.47 -22.24
CA GLY A 18 39.42 40.38 -21.29
C GLY A 18 39.16 39.05 -21.99
N GLN A 19 40.11 38.11 -21.90
CA GLN A 19 39.89 36.74 -22.36
C GLN A 19 38.84 36.03 -21.48
N PRO A 20 37.98 35.16 -22.06
CA PRO A 20 37.11 34.30 -21.28
C PRO A 20 37.90 33.45 -20.28
N ALA A 21 37.55 33.54 -19.00
CA ALA A 21 38.16 32.80 -17.91
C ALA A 21 37.41 31.47 -17.67
N ILE A 22 38.10 30.45 -17.15
CA ILE A 22 37.50 29.16 -16.75
C ILE A 22 37.17 29.09 -15.25
N THR A 23 37.43 30.18 -14.52
CA THR A 23 37.20 30.27 -13.06
C THR A 23 36.38 31.52 -12.77
N ALA A 24 35.35 31.36 -11.95
CA ALA A 24 34.47 32.46 -11.57
C ALA A 24 35.23 33.50 -10.73
N THR A 25 35.02 34.77 -11.05
CA THR A 25 35.49 35.92 -10.28
C THR A 25 34.32 36.88 -10.07
N GLU A 26 34.34 37.66 -9.00
CA GLU A 26 33.32 38.67 -8.72
C GLU A 26 33.15 39.64 -9.91
N GLY A 27 31.88 39.93 -10.26
CA GLY A 27 31.54 40.82 -11.36
C GLY A 27 31.67 40.23 -12.76
N MET A 28 31.91 38.91 -12.91
CA MET A 28 31.89 38.24 -14.20
C MET A 28 30.54 37.57 -14.49
N ALA A 29 30.10 37.62 -15.75
CA ALA A 29 28.95 36.89 -16.23
C ALA A 29 29.35 35.45 -16.60
N GLU A 30 28.53 34.47 -16.21
CA GLU A 30 28.70 33.07 -16.60
C GLU A 30 28.17 32.85 -18.03
N PHE A 31 28.96 32.12 -18.82
CA PHE A 31 28.56 31.55 -20.09
C PHE A 31 28.70 30.02 -20.03
N VAL A 32 27.67 29.32 -20.51
CA VAL A 32 27.63 27.86 -20.54
C VAL A 32 27.42 27.40 -21.99
N ALA A 33 28.42 26.69 -22.53
CA ALA A 33 28.32 26.01 -23.82
C ALA A 33 28.00 24.52 -23.63
N TYR A 34 27.00 24.04 -24.39
CA TYR A 34 26.57 22.64 -24.34
C TYR A 34 27.24 21.78 -25.41
N THR A 35 27.61 22.38 -26.55
CA THR A 35 28.32 21.70 -27.63
C THR A 35 29.75 22.22 -27.80
N THR A 36 30.62 21.41 -28.40
CA THR A 36 31.97 21.84 -28.80
C THR A 36 31.91 23.00 -29.80
N THR A 37 30.92 22.99 -30.68
CA THR A 37 30.67 24.06 -31.65
C THR A 37 30.36 25.38 -30.95
N ASP A 38 29.40 25.41 -30.01
CA ASP A 38 29.08 26.64 -29.25
C ASP A 38 30.29 27.18 -28.50
N LYS A 39 31.08 26.28 -27.90
CA LYS A 39 32.33 26.62 -27.22
C LYS A 39 33.31 27.32 -28.16
N GLU A 40 33.54 26.75 -29.34
CA GLU A 40 34.48 27.29 -30.33
C GLU A 40 34.01 28.62 -30.92
N TYR A 41 32.71 28.75 -31.22
CA TYR A 41 32.15 30.01 -31.70
C TYR A 41 32.20 31.09 -30.63
N PHE A 42 31.83 30.76 -29.39
CA PHE A 42 31.93 31.71 -28.28
C PHE A 42 33.38 32.15 -28.07
N LEU A 43 34.33 31.24 -27.91
CA LEU A 43 35.73 31.63 -27.69
C LEU A 43 36.31 32.46 -28.84
N ARG A 44 35.86 32.24 -30.08
CA ARG A 44 36.32 32.99 -31.25
C ARG A 44 35.67 34.38 -31.37
N TYR A 45 34.42 34.53 -30.94
CA TYR A 45 33.60 35.72 -31.18
C TYR A 45 32.96 36.29 -29.90
N TYR A 46 33.47 35.98 -28.71
CA TYR A 46 32.83 36.30 -27.43
C TYR A 46 32.51 37.80 -27.30
N SER A 47 33.41 38.68 -27.75
CA SER A 47 33.24 40.14 -27.74
C SER A 47 32.07 40.65 -28.60
N HIS A 48 31.50 39.81 -29.46
CA HIS A 48 30.36 40.16 -30.29
C HIS A 48 29.01 39.75 -29.66
N TYR A 49 29.03 38.85 -28.68
CA TYR A 49 27.83 38.51 -27.92
C TYR A 49 27.52 39.59 -26.89
N ARG A 50 26.25 39.76 -26.55
CA ARG A 50 25.80 40.70 -25.51
C ARG A 50 24.95 39.99 -24.50
N GLN A 51 25.11 40.27 -23.22
CA GLN A 51 24.15 39.88 -22.21
C GLN A 51 23.02 40.92 -22.13
N ASP A 52 21.76 40.49 -22.25
CA ASP A 52 20.61 41.37 -22.04
C ASP A 52 20.34 41.62 -20.55
N SER A 53 19.37 42.49 -20.25
CA SER A 53 18.97 42.83 -18.88
C SER A 53 18.43 41.65 -18.06
N ASN A 54 18.07 40.53 -18.71
CA ASN A 54 17.58 39.33 -18.07
C ASN A 54 18.71 38.30 -17.84
N GLY A 55 19.96 38.65 -18.16
CA GLY A 55 21.11 37.76 -18.03
C GLY A 55 21.28 36.81 -19.22
N ASN A 56 20.55 37.01 -20.32
CA ASN A 56 20.62 36.12 -21.48
C ASN A 56 21.70 36.54 -22.48
N TRP A 57 22.41 35.55 -23.01
CA TRP A 57 23.34 35.75 -24.11
C TRP A 57 22.62 35.92 -25.45
N VAL A 58 22.71 37.12 -26.01
CA VAL A 58 22.16 37.50 -27.31
C VAL A 58 23.28 37.47 -28.35
N ALA A 59 23.03 36.72 -29.43
CA ALA A 59 23.91 36.69 -30.59
C ALA A 59 23.59 37.88 -31.52
N PRO A 60 24.61 38.52 -32.12
CA PRO A 60 24.40 39.48 -33.20
C PRO A 60 24.00 38.79 -34.50
N ASP A 61 23.51 39.58 -35.46
CA ASP A 61 23.16 39.11 -36.79
C ASP A 61 24.38 38.38 -37.41
N ASN A 62 24.19 37.12 -37.82
CA ASN A 62 25.18 36.20 -38.40
C ASN A 62 26.04 35.37 -37.43
N LEU A 63 25.79 35.41 -36.12
CA LEU A 63 26.38 34.44 -35.19
C LEU A 63 25.32 33.45 -34.66
N PRO A 64 25.71 32.20 -34.36
CA PRO A 64 24.78 31.22 -33.82
C PRO A 64 24.26 31.68 -32.45
N SER A 65 22.95 31.57 -32.27
CA SER A 65 22.30 31.82 -30.98
C SER A 65 22.66 30.71 -29.99
N LEU A 66 23.33 31.09 -28.91
CA LEU A 66 23.78 30.18 -27.87
C LEU A 66 22.61 29.69 -26.99
N GLN A 67 21.48 30.41 -27.01
CA GLN A 67 20.25 30.00 -26.33
C GLN A 67 19.61 28.76 -26.98
N VAL A 68 19.75 28.59 -28.30
CA VAL A 68 19.15 27.46 -29.02
C VAL A 68 19.74 26.14 -28.55
N SER A 69 21.07 26.08 -28.41
CA SER A 69 21.76 24.88 -27.91
C SER A 69 21.40 24.56 -26.45
N SER A 70 21.25 25.59 -25.62
CA SER A 70 20.77 25.44 -24.23
C SER A 70 19.34 24.91 -24.18
N LEU A 71 18.45 25.45 -25.00
CA LEU A 71 17.06 25.02 -25.08
C LEU A 71 16.96 23.57 -25.58
N LEU A 72 17.70 23.22 -26.63
CA LEU A 72 17.75 21.86 -27.16
C LEU A 72 18.22 20.88 -26.10
N ARG A 73 19.24 21.23 -25.31
CA ARG A 73 19.71 20.40 -24.21
C ARG A 73 18.63 20.24 -23.13
N SER A 74 17.98 21.33 -22.73
CA SER A 74 16.88 21.29 -21.76
C SER A 74 15.74 20.39 -22.24
N ILE A 75 15.39 20.44 -23.53
CA ILE A 75 14.35 19.59 -24.13
C ILE A 75 14.79 18.13 -24.10
N GLN A 76 16.05 17.82 -24.40
CA GLN A 76 16.59 16.46 -24.33
C GLN A 76 16.57 15.91 -22.90
N ASP A 77 17.01 16.71 -21.92
CA ASP A 77 17.01 16.32 -20.51
C ASP A 77 15.57 16.11 -20.01
N GLN A 78 14.62 16.96 -20.42
CA GLN A 78 13.19 16.76 -20.16
C GLN A 78 12.64 15.49 -20.83
N GLY A 79 13.05 15.21 -22.07
CA GLY A 79 12.68 13.99 -22.78
C GLY A 79 13.15 12.73 -22.03
N GLN A 80 14.38 12.72 -21.54
CA GLN A 80 14.89 11.59 -20.75
C GLN A 80 14.14 11.43 -19.44
N MET A 81 13.87 12.54 -18.73
CA MET A 81 13.06 12.49 -17.50
C MET A 81 11.66 11.92 -17.74
N ILE A 82 11.05 12.18 -18.91
CA ILE A 82 9.75 11.61 -19.27
C ILE A 82 9.88 10.10 -19.45
N VAL A 83 10.88 9.63 -20.19
CA VAL A 83 11.13 8.19 -20.39
C VAL A 83 11.32 7.46 -19.06
N ASP A 84 12.17 7.98 -18.17
CA ASP A 84 12.42 7.35 -16.87
C ASP A 84 11.15 7.30 -15.99
N ARG A 85 10.31 8.33 -16.08
CA ARG A 85 9.01 8.37 -15.39
C ARG A 85 8.02 7.37 -15.96
N ASP A 86 7.96 7.22 -17.28
CA ASP A 86 7.08 6.25 -17.93
C ASP A 86 7.46 4.81 -17.52
N GLU A 87 8.76 4.48 -17.47
CA GLU A 87 9.23 3.19 -16.96
C GLU A 87 8.81 2.96 -15.49
N THR A 88 8.93 3.98 -14.65
CA THR A 88 8.49 3.93 -13.25
C THR A 88 6.98 3.70 -13.13
N ILE A 89 6.18 4.38 -13.96
CA ILE A 89 4.72 4.23 -13.99
C ILE A 89 4.31 2.81 -14.39
N GLU A 90 4.96 2.24 -15.40
CA GLU A 90 4.71 0.85 -15.81
C GLU A 90 5.08 -0.15 -14.70
N GLY A 91 6.20 0.09 -14.00
CA GLY A 91 6.56 -0.69 -12.80
C GLY A 91 5.46 -0.64 -11.73
N LEU A 92 5.00 0.55 -11.37
CA LEU A 92 3.95 0.74 -10.37
C LEU A 92 2.61 0.11 -10.77
N LYS A 93 2.26 0.11 -12.07
CA LYS A 93 1.05 -0.57 -12.57
C LYS A 93 1.15 -2.09 -12.39
N ASN A 94 2.32 -2.67 -12.64
CA ASN A 94 2.56 -4.11 -12.45
C ASN A 94 2.51 -4.49 -10.96
N ASP A 95 3.11 -3.69 -10.10
CA ASP A 95 3.07 -3.88 -8.64
C ASP A 95 1.64 -3.80 -8.12
N LEU A 96 0.87 -2.80 -8.57
CA LEU A 96 -0.54 -2.65 -8.20
C LEU A 96 -1.39 -3.86 -8.63
N THR A 97 -1.15 -4.38 -9.84
CA THR A 97 -1.84 -5.57 -10.35
C THR A 97 -1.53 -6.80 -9.50
N THR A 98 -0.26 -6.98 -9.14
CA THR A 98 0.20 -8.08 -8.27
C THR A 98 -0.39 -7.98 -6.87
N ALA A 99 -0.38 -6.77 -6.29
CA ALA A 99 -0.95 -6.49 -4.98
C ALA A 99 -2.47 -6.76 -4.96
N LYS A 100 -3.19 -6.36 -6.00
CA LYS A 100 -4.63 -6.61 -6.14
C LYS A 100 -4.94 -8.11 -6.20
N SER A 101 -4.20 -8.87 -7.02
CA SER A 101 -4.38 -10.33 -7.12
C SER A 101 -4.09 -11.04 -5.79
N SER A 102 -3.05 -10.59 -5.07
CA SER A 102 -2.70 -11.10 -3.74
C SER A 102 -3.81 -10.82 -2.72
N ALA A 103 -4.36 -9.60 -2.74
CA ALA A 103 -5.46 -9.21 -1.86
C ALA A 103 -6.74 -10.01 -2.13
N GLU A 104 -7.08 -10.25 -3.40
CA GLU A 104 -8.22 -11.09 -3.80
C GLU A 104 -8.04 -12.54 -3.32
N SER A 105 -6.83 -13.09 -3.46
CA SER A 105 -6.50 -14.43 -2.98
C SER A 105 -6.60 -14.53 -1.46
N ALA A 106 -6.05 -13.55 -0.73
CA ALA A 106 -6.14 -13.49 0.73
C ALA A 106 -7.60 -13.37 1.20
N LYS A 107 -8.42 -12.57 0.51
CA LYS A 107 -9.85 -12.45 0.79
C LYS A 107 -10.57 -13.78 0.60
N SER A 108 -10.30 -14.50 -0.49
CA SER A 108 -10.89 -15.82 -0.72
C SER A 108 -10.49 -16.82 0.37
N ALA A 109 -9.21 -16.86 0.75
CA ALA A 109 -8.73 -17.72 1.83
C ALA A 109 -9.40 -17.39 3.17
N ALA A 110 -9.60 -16.11 3.49
CA ALA A 110 -10.28 -15.68 4.72
C ALA A 110 -11.75 -16.12 4.75
N VAL A 111 -12.46 -16.06 3.62
CA VAL A 111 -13.83 -16.57 3.50
C VAL A 111 -13.87 -18.08 3.75
N GLN A 112 -13.01 -18.84 3.08
CA GLN A 112 -12.94 -20.30 3.26
C GLN A 112 -12.59 -20.69 4.71
N ALA A 113 -11.67 -19.97 5.35
CA ALA A 113 -11.33 -20.20 6.76
C ALA A 113 -12.51 -19.90 7.70
N THR A 114 -13.31 -18.88 7.38
CA THR A 114 -14.51 -18.53 8.16
C THR A 114 -15.58 -19.63 8.04
N GLU A 115 -15.81 -20.14 6.83
CA GLU A 115 -16.73 -21.25 6.57
C GLU A 115 -16.28 -22.53 7.29
N ALA A 116 -15.00 -22.90 7.17
CA ALA A 116 -14.44 -24.06 7.86
C ALA A 116 -14.59 -23.95 9.38
N ASN A 117 -14.34 -22.77 9.97
CA ASN A 117 -14.54 -22.53 11.39
C ASN A 117 -16.00 -22.65 11.82
N ALA A 118 -16.96 -22.21 10.98
CA ALA A 118 -18.38 -22.39 11.26
C ALA A 118 -18.77 -23.87 11.26
N THR A 119 -18.24 -24.66 10.32
CA THR A 119 -18.44 -26.11 10.27
C THR A 119 -17.86 -26.82 11.50
N LEU A 120 -16.65 -26.45 11.94
CA LEU A 120 -16.04 -27.01 13.14
C LEU A 120 -16.92 -26.75 14.39
N LYS A 121 -17.38 -25.50 14.57
CA LYS A 121 -18.27 -25.15 15.70
C LYS A 121 -19.59 -25.93 15.70
N ALA A 122 -20.17 -26.15 14.52
CA ALA A 122 -21.39 -26.94 14.38
C ALA A 122 -21.15 -28.41 14.74
N ASN A 123 -20.00 -28.96 14.34
CA ASN A 123 -19.63 -30.34 14.67
C ASN A 123 -19.38 -30.52 16.18
N ASP A 124 -18.66 -29.60 16.82
CA ASP A 124 -18.46 -29.61 18.28
C ASP A 124 -19.81 -29.59 19.02
N SER A 125 -20.75 -28.76 18.58
CA SER A 125 -22.09 -28.68 19.18
C SER A 125 -22.90 -29.98 19.02
N LEU A 126 -22.77 -30.67 17.88
CA LEU A 126 -23.37 -31.99 17.65
C LEU A 126 -22.74 -33.05 18.55
N HIS A 127 -21.42 -33.03 18.69
CA HIS A 127 -20.68 -33.95 19.54
C HIS A 127 -21.10 -33.81 21.01
N ASP A 128 -21.19 -32.58 21.51
CA ASP A 128 -21.66 -32.30 22.88
C ASP A 128 -23.11 -32.77 23.10
N SER A 129 -23.99 -32.55 22.11
CA SER A 129 -25.39 -33.01 22.17
C SER A 129 -25.48 -34.54 22.22
N ALA A 130 -24.70 -35.24 21.38
CA ALA A 130 -24.66 -36.70 21.36
C ALA A 130 -24.13 -37.28 22.67
N ILE A 131 -23.13 -36.64 23.30
CA ILE A 131 -22.62 -37.04 24.62
C ILE A 131 -23.70 -36.91 25.69
N MET A 132 -24.47 -35.81 25.69
CA MET A 132 -25.59 -35.67 26.64
C MET A 132 -26.64 -36.76 26.44
N GLU A 133 -27.09 -37.00 25.21
CA GLU A 133 -28.10 -38.02 24.91
C GLU A 133 -27.64 -39.43 25.32
N LEU A 134 -26.36 -39.77 25.05
CA LEU A 134 -25.77 -41.04 25.50
C LEU A 134 -25.69 -41.14 27.02
N SER A 135 -25.36 -40.04 27.70
CA SER A 135 -25.31 -39.99 29.16
C SER A 135 -26.70 -40.22 29.76
N ASP A 136 -27.72 -39.52 29.25
CA ASP A 136 -29.11 -39.68 29.69
C ASP A 136 -29.60 -41.12 29.49
N LEU A 137 -29.27 -41.74 28.35
CA LEU A 137 -29.64 -43.14 28.09
C LEU A 137 -28.99 -44.10 29.08
N LEU A 138 -27.70 -43.92 29.37
CA LEU A 138 -26.96 -44.73 30.34
C LEU A 138 -27.55 -44.59 31.75
N PHE A 139 -27.86 -43.37 32.19
CA PHE A 139 -28.47 -43.13 33.50
C PHE A 139 -29.89 -43.68 33.58
N SER A 140 -30.67 -43.61 32.50
CA SER A 140 -32.02 -44.17 32.44
C SER A 140 -32.03 -45.71 32.51
N GLN A 141 -31.01 -46.38 31.97
CA GLN A 141 -30.83 -47.84 32.11
C GLN A 141 -30.34 -48.28 33.50
N LEU A 142 -29.74 -47.37 34.27
CA LEU A 142 -29.27 -47.62 35.63
C LEU A 142 -30.31 -47.31 36.70
N ALA A 143 -31.48 -46.77 36.34
CA ALA A 143 -32.59 -46.60 37.27
C ALA A 143 -33.06 -47.99 37.75
N PRO A 144 -33.14 -48.23 39.08
CA PRO A 144 -33.56 -49.53 39.60
C PRO A 144 -34.99 -49.81 39.14
N SER A 145 -35.20 -50.96 38.49
CA SER A 145 -36.52 -51.51 38.23
C SER A 145 -37.23 -51.69 39.58
N GLU A 146 -38.21 -50.84 39.88
CA GLU A 146 -39.05 -51.02 41.05
C GLU A 146 -39.69 -52.42 41.00
N PRO A 147 -39.69 -53.18 42.10
CA PRO A 147 -40.34 -54.48 42.13
C PRO A 147 -41.85 -54.28 41.93
N SER A 148 -42.41 -54.91 40.89
CA SER A 148 -43.85 -55.02 40.70
C SER A 148 -44.47 -55.67 41.94
N ALA A 149 -45.17 -54.87 42.75
CA ALA A 149 -46.05 -55.39 43.79
C ALA A 149 -47.26 -56.03 43.10
N SER A 150 -47.18 -57.35 42.91
CA SER A 150 -48.25 -58.21 42.44
C SER A 150 -49.46 -58.10 43.37
N GLU A 151 -50.65 -58.00 42.77
CA GLU A 151 -51.93 -58.28 43.41
C GLU A 151 -51.87 -59.62 44.17
N THR A 152 -52.35 -59.62 45.42
CA THR A 152 -53.06 -60.78 45.96
C THR A 152 -54.23 -60.32 46.83
N THR A 153 -55.40 -60.60 46.31
CA THR A 153 -56.71 -60.53 46.92
C THR A 153 -56.95 -61.75 47.84
N ASN A 154 -57.47 -61.48 49.04
CA ASN A 154 -58.67 -62.07 49.64
C ASN A 154 -58.65 -63.31 50.62
N ILE A 155 -59.36 -63.08 51.75
CA ILE A 155 -60.18 -63.93 52.66
C ILE A 155 -59.55 -65.01 53.56
N VAL A 156 -59.69 -64.86 54.89
CA VAL A 156 -60.41 -65.81 55.80
C VAL A 156 -61.10 -65.02 56.94
N ALA A 157 -62.35 -65.38 57.22
CA ALA A 157 -63.26 -64.83 58.22
C ALA A 157 -63.13 -65.51 59.60
N ASP A 158 -64.00 -65.08 60.54
CA ASP A 158 -64.40 -65.70 61.82
C ASP A 158 -63.69 -65.14 63.08
N GLY A 159 -64.33 -64.68 64.17
CA GLY A 159 -65.73 -64.49 64.55
C GLY A 159 -65.79 -64.10 66.05
N SER A 160 -66.77 -63.25 66.45
CA SER A 160 -67.29 -63.03 67.83
C SER A 160 -66.35 -62.43 68.92
N THR A 161 -66.69 -61.50 69.83
CA THR A 161 -67.95 -61.11 70.50
C THR A 161 -67.81 -59.74 71.22
N SER A 162 -68.95 -59.03 71.35
CA SER A 162 -69.44 -58.24 72.51
C SER A 162 -68.74 -56.98 73.07
N ALA A 163 -69.39 -55.84 72.80
CA ALA A 163 -70.07 -54.92 73.75
C ALA A 163 -69.32 -53.78 74.50
N VAL A 164 -70.09 -52.66 74.62
CA VAL A 164 -70.14 -51.62 75.69
C VAL A 164 -69.43 -50.25 75.47
N THR A 165 -70.24 -49.22 75.13
CA THR A 165 -70.42 -47.89 75.82
C THR A 165 -69.23 -46.91 75.77
N SER A 166 -69.26 -45.56 75.69
CA SER A 166 -70.22 -44.43 75.68
C SER A 166 -69.35 -43.16 75.53
N VAL A 167 -69.85 -42.13 74.81
CA VAL A 167 -69.84 -40.65 75.12
C VAL A 167 -68.55 -40.07 75.74
N GLN A 168 -67.89 -39.03 75.20
CA GLN A 168 -68.38 -37.64 75.19
C GLN A 168 -67.41 -36.70 74.45
N SER A 169 -68.01 -35.76 73.70
CA SER A 169 -67.59 -34.39 73.32
C SER A 169 -66.16 -34.09 72.87
#